data_AF-A0A2T2V2C3-F1
#
_entry.id   AF-A0A2T2V2C3-F1
#
_cell.length_a   1.000
_cell.length_b   1.000
_cell.length_c   1.000
_cell.angle_alpha   90.00
_cell.angle_beta   90.00
_cell.angle_gamma   90.00
#
_symmetry.space_group_name_H-M   'P 1'
#
loop_
_entity.id
_entity.type
_entity.pdbx_description
1 polymer ?
#
loop_
_entity_poly.entity_id
_entity_poly.type
_entity_poly.pdbx_seq_one_letter_code
_entity_poly.pdbx_strand_id
1 'polypeptide(L)'
;MPSSPYTTVATFAEADAATDGPWSLVCDFDERNGERTTARVHFLFEEAPHHLLRPEATFELREGEKVVAHGAVERITAEDPITER
;
A
#
# COMPACT_ATOMS: atom_id res chain seq x y z
N MET A 1 6.18 -10.59 21.33
CA MET A 1 7.16 -10.56 20.22
C MET A 1 7.65 -9.13 20.11
N PRO A 2 8.97 -8.84 20.15
CA PRO A 2 9.44 -7.49 19.87
C PRO A 2 8.98 -7.13 18.45
N SER A 3 8.25 -6.02 18.32
CA SER A 3 7.91 -5.46 17.02
C SER A 3 9.21 -5.15 16.29
N SER A 4 9.37 -5.66 15.07
CA SER A 4 10.49 -5.29 14.21
C SER A 4 10.60 -3.75 14.21
N PRO A 5 11.79 -3.13 14.33
CA PRO A 5 11.92 -1.67 14.37
C PRO A 5 11.52 -1.01 13.05
N TYR A 6 11.17 -1.81 12.04
CA TYR A 6 10.76 -1.38 10.72
C TYR A 6 9.23 -1.36 10.63
N THR A 7 8.71 -0.21 10.21
CA THR A 7 7.31 -0.09 9.79
C THR A 7 7.18 -0.54 8.33
N THR A 8 6.10 -1.23 8.00
CA THR A 8 5.86 -1.70 6.63
C THR A 8 5.49 -0.49 5.76
N VAL A 9 6.27 -0.26 4.71
CA VAL A 9 6.01 0.78 3.71
C VAL A 9 5.78 0.15 2.35
N ALA A 10 5.02 0.86 1.52
CA ALA A 10 4.79 0.48 0.15
C ALA A 10 5.67 1.29 -0.80
N THR A 11 6.07 0.64 -1.88
CA THR A 11 6.75 1.25 -3.02
C THR A 11 6.00 0.85 -4.28
N PHE A 12 5.59 1.83 -5.08
CA PHE A 12 4.90 1.59 -6.35
C PHE A 12 5.91 1.53 -7.48
N ALA A 13 5.66 0.68 -8.48
CA ALA A 13 6.56 0.56 -9.64
C ALA A 13 6.60 1.84 -10.50
N GLU A 14 5.51 2.61 -10.48
CA GLU A 14 5.36 3.87 -11.23
C GLU A 14 5.80 5.11 -10.44
N ALA A 15 6.26 4.94 -9.20
CA ALA A 15 6.67 6.05 -8.35
C ALA A 15 7.93 6.74 -8.89
N ASP A 16 7.91 8.07 -8.95
CA ASP A 16 9.13 8.86 -9.09
C ASP A 16 9.83 8.93 -7.72
N ALA A 17 11.01 8.32 -7.60
CA ALA A 17 11.76 8.26 -6.34
C ALA A 17 12.06 9.65 -5.71
N ALA A 18 12.04 10.73 -6.51
CA ALA A 18 12.27 12.09 -6.01
C ALA A 18 11.05 12.73 -5.35
N THR A 19 9.83 12.29 -5.69
CA THR A 19 8.57 12.95 -5.28
C THR A 19 7.60 12.00 -4.58
N ASP A 20 7.68 10.72 -4.89
CA ASP A 20 6.74 9.66 -4.52
C ASP A 20 7.42 8.59 -3.64
N GLY A 21 8.25 9.03 -2.68
CA GLY A 21 9.01 8.16 -1.78
C GLY A 21 8.17 7.07 -1.07
N PRO A 22 8.76 6.21 -0.24
CA PRO A 22 8.01 5.13 0.40
C PRO A 22 6.94 5.67 1.37
N TRP A 23 5.73 5.11 1.32
CA TRP A 23 4.59 5.53 2.16
C TRP A 23 3.96 4.35 2.90
N SER A 24 3.40 4.59 4.07
CA SER A 24 2.60 3.60 4.78
C SER A 24 1.22 3.44 4.13
N LEU A 25 0.83 2.20 3.88
CA LEU A 25 -0.46 1.82 3.29
C LEU A 25 -1.23 0.91 4.24
N VAL A 26 -2.56 1.05 4.20
CA VAL A 26 -3.47 0.01 4.67
C VAL A 26 -3.89 -0.81 3.46
N CYS A 27 -3.66 -2.11 3.52
CA CYS A 27 -4.01 -3.04 2.46
C CYS A 27 -4.98 -4.10 2.99
N ASP A 28 -6.13 -4.23 2.34
CA ASP A 28 -7.06 -5.33 2.51
C ASP A 28 -6.95 -6.25 1.29
N PHE A 29 -6.29 -7.39 1.46
CA PHE A 29 -5.98 -8.32 0.36
C PHE A 29 -7.14 -9.27 0.11
N ASP A 30 -7.53 -9.45 -1.16
CA ASP A 30 -8.34 -10.60 -1.57
C ASP A 30 -7.42 -11.83 -1.68
N GLU A 31 -7.60 -12.78 -0.76
CA GLU A 31 -6.89 -14.06 -0.76
C GLU A 31 -7.69 -15.09 -1.54
N ARG A 32 -7.16 -15.56 -2.67
CA ARG A 32 -7.73 -16.66 -3.44
C ARG A 32 -6.76 -17.83 -3.47
N ASN A 33 -7.22 -19.00 -3.02
CA ASN A 33 -6.40 -20.21 -2.92
C ASN A 33 -5.10 -20.05 -2.10
N GLY A 34 -5.09 -19.15 -1.12
CA GLY A 34 -3.90 -18.86 -0.29
C GLY A 34 -2.89 -17.90 -0.94
N GLU A 35 -3.21 -17.35 -2.12
CA GLU A 35 -2.40 -16.33 -2.78
C GLU A 35 -3.10 -14.97 -2.69
N ARG A 36 -2.34 -13.96 -2.25
CA ARG A 36 -2.74 -12.55 -2.26
C ARG A 36 -2.54 -12.02 -3.66
N THR A 37 -3.62 -11.80 -4.39
CA THR A 37 -3.55 -11.44 -5.82
C THR A 37 -3.90 -9.98 -6.08
N THR A 38 -4.85 -9.44 -5.32
CA THR A 38 -5.29 -8.04 -5.42
C THR A 38 -5.51 -7.47 -4.02
N ALA A 39 -5.44 -6.14 -3.90
CA ALA A 39 -5.70 -5.46 -2.65
C ALA A 39 -6.55 -4.20 -2.86
N ARG A 40 -7.43 -3.93 -1.90
CA ARG A 40 -7.97 -2.58 -1.68
C ARG A 40 -6.98 -1.83 -0.82
N VAL A 41 -6.62 -0.64 -1.25
CA VAL A 41 -5.47 0.07 -0.72
C VAL A 41 -5.79 1.53 -0.52
N HIS A 42 -5.41 2.07 0.64
CA HIS A 42 -5.44 3.51 0.91
C HIS A 42 -4.21 3.95 1.68
N PHE A 43 -3.82 5.21 1.50
CA PHE A 43 -2.77 5.84 2.29
C PHE A 43 -3.29 6.24 3.67
N LEU A 44 -2.42 6.17 4.68
CA LEU A 44 -2.72 6.65 6.02
C LEU A 44 -2.66 8.19 6.15
N PHE A 45 -2.06 8.86 5.17
CA PHE A 45 -1.79 10.31 5.19
C PHE A 45 -2.40 10.97 3.96
N GLU A 46 -2.95 12.17 4.13
CA GLU A 46 -3.61 12.92 3.05
C GLU A 46 -2.60 13.50 2.04
N GLU A 47 -1.37 13.76 2.46
CA GLU A 47 -0.30 14.29 1.61
C GLU A 47 0.39 13.21 0.77
N ALA A 48 -0.04 11.96 0.91
CA ALA A 48 0.50 10.85 0.17
C ALA A 48 0.19 10.97 -1.33
N PRO A 49 0.98 10.31 -2.21
CA PRO A 49 0.82 10.39 -3.65
C PRO A 49 -0.38 9.57 -4.12
N HIS A 50 -1.59 10.05 -3.84
CA HIS A 50 -2.86 9.40 -4.19
C HIS A 50 -3.00 9.11 -5.69
N HIS A 51 -2.25 9.81 -6.56
CA HIS A 51 -2.20 9.51 -7.99
C HIS A 51 -1.61 8.14 -8.33
N LEU A 52 -0.92 7.47 -7.39
CA LEU A 52 -0.37 6.13 -7.56
C LEU A 52 -1.37 5.01 -7.24
N LEU A 53 -2.45 5.31 -6.51
CA LEU A 53 -3.53 4.37 -6.25
C LEU A 53 -4.43 4.27 -7.49
N ARG A 54 -3.90 3.78 -8.62
CA ARG A 54 -4.68 3.52 -9.83
C ARG A 54 -5.04 2.05 -9.89
N PRO A 55 -6.20 1.66 -10.43
CA PRO A 55 -6.49 0.24 -10.69
C PRO A 55 -5.34 -0.39 -11.46
N GLU A 56 -4.97 -1.61 -11.08
CA GLU A 56 -3.86 -2.39 -11.63
C GLU A 56 -2.45 -1.88 -11.30
N ALA A 57 -2.30 -0.73 -10.64
CA ALA A 57 -0.99 -0.27 -10.18
C ALA A 57 -0.37 -1.29 -9.22
N THR A 58 0.88 -1.66 -9.48
CA THR A 58 1.60 -2.66 -8.69
C THR A 58 2.42 -2.00 -7.60
N PHE A 59 2.48 -2.64 -6.44
CA PHE A 59 3.27 -2.20 -5.31
C PHE A 59 3.92 -3.37 -4.58
N GLU A 60 5.01 -3.06 -3.90
CA GLU A 60 5.71 -3.95 -2.99
C GLU A 60 5.60 -3.42 -1.56
N LEU A 61 5.31 -4.31 -0.61
CA LEU A 61 5.41 -4.00 0.81
C LEU A 61 6.80 -4.39 1.30
N ARG A 62 7.44 -3.48 2.03
CA ARG A 62 8.83 -3.61 2.48
C ARG A 62 8.94 -3.39 3.99
N GLU A 63 9.75 -4.23 4.63
CA GLU A 63 10.23 -4.04 6.00
C GLU A 63 11.74 -3.76 5.95
N GLY A 64 12.11 -2.48 5.99
CA GLY A 64 13.47 -2.05 5.69
C GLY A 64 13.83 -2.41 4.24
N GLU A 65 14.90 -3.17 4.04
CA GLU A 65 15.34 -3.58 2.70
C GLU A 65 14.61 -4.82 2.16
N LYS A 66 13.86 -5.53 3.01
CA LYS A 66 13.23 -6.81 2.67
C LYS A 66 11.83 -6.59 2.08
N VAL A 67 11.57 -7.15 0.90
CA VAL A 67 10.21 -7.27 0.35
C VAL A 67 9.46 -8.40 1.09
N VAL A 68 8.28 -8.09 1.62
CA VAL A 68 7.45 -9.02 2.40
C VAL A 68 6.15 -9.40 1.71
N ALA A 69 5.67 -8.60 0.76
CA ALA A 69 4.52 -8.92 -0.08
C ALA A 69 4.54 -8.12 -1.38
N HIS A 70 3.81 -8.62 -2.37
CA HIS A 70 3.50 -7.90 -3.62
C HIS A 70 1.98 -7.76 -3.73
N GLY A 71 1.51 -6.72 -4.40
CA GLY A 71 0.09 -6.53 -4.66
C GLY A 71 -0.17 -5.69 -5.90
N ALA A 72 -1.41 -5.77 -6.37
CA ALA A 72 -1.96 -4.87 -7.38
C ALA A 72 -3.23 -4.23 -6.81
N VAL A 73 -3.41 -2.94 -7.08
CA VAL A 73 -4.58 -2.18 -6.63
C VAL A 73 -5.82 -2.66 -7.38
N GLU A 74 -6.81 -3.20 -6.66
CA GLU A 74 -8.04 -3.74 -7.25
C GLU A 74 -9.02 -2.63 -7.67
N ARG A 75 -9.22 -1.66 -6.78
CA ARG A 75 -10.21 -0.59 -6.94
C ARG A 75 -9.83 0.59 -6.06
N ILE A 76 -9.91 1.80 -6.60
CA ILE A 76 -9.91 3.02 -5.78
C ILE A 76 -11.28 3.08 -5.11
N THR A 77 -11.37 2.73 -3.83
CA THR A 77 -12.50 3.16 -3.01
C THR A 77 -12.27 4.63 -2.70
N ALA A 78 -12.78 5.51 -3.57
CA ALA A 78 -12.98 6.91 -3.23
C ALA A 78 -14.15 7.00 -2.25
N GLU A 79 -13.97 6.48 -1.04
CA GLU A 79 -14.90 6.60 0.08
C GLU A 79 -14.26 5.97 1.32
N ASP A 80 -13.56 6.79 2.09
CA ASP A 80 -13.60 6.66 3.55
C ASP A 80 -13.60 8.09 4.12
N PRO A 81 -14.75 8.62 4.58
CA PRO A 81 -14.72 9.75 5.48
C PRO A 81 -14.08 9.25 6.77
N ILE A 82 -12.92 9.81 7.12
CA ILE A 82 -12.37 9.73 8.47
C ILE A 82 -13.45 10.32 9.40
N THR A 83 -14.35 9.49 9.89
CA THR A 83 -15.28 9.88 10.94
C THR A 83 -14.59 9.56 12.24
N GLU A 84 -13.95 10.58 12.80
CA GLU A 84 -13.54 10.61 14.20
C GLU A 84 -14.69 10.06 15.09
N ARG A 85 -14.37 9.08 15.94
CA ARG A 85 -15.18 8.71 17.09
C ARG A 85 -14.30 8.55 18.31
#